data_AF-A0A7C5JVW2-F1
#
_entry.id   AF-A0A7C5JVW2-F1
#
_cell.length_a   1.000
_cell.length_b   1.000
_cell.length_c   1.000
_cell.angle_alpha   90.00
_cell.angle_beta   90.00
_cell.angle_gamma   90.00
#
_symmetry.space_group_name_H-M   'P 1'
#
loop_
_entity.id
_entity.type
_entity.pdbx_description
1 polymer ?
#
loop_
_entity_poly.entity_id
_entity_poly.type
_entity_poly.pdbx_seq_one_letter_code
_entity_poly.pdbx_strand_id
1 'polypeptide(L)'
;AMIYPVTRRFANTMRSIRVILWRALPYIWAVGLGLLIVAAARPRAGFTVEKKYTKGIDIVIALDISSSMYAVDFQPKNRIEVAKLEAKNFIKGRPNDRIGLVVFASKAFPQCPLTIDHNILLQLLDKVSVGDIEDGTAIGDAIITAAGRLKNSKAKSKVIILLTDGRNNTGKIDPITAAQAAAALGIKIYTIGMGKRGKVLYPVKDVFGRTRLMPMDIPIDEDALRQIASSANGKYFRATSREKLHKIYQEIDKLEKTKIIVKRFKRYKELFYYPLIAGFILVLAAIVFEYLVVRQIP
;
A
#
# COMPACT_ATOMS: atom_id res chain seq x y z
N ALA A 1 -79.47 32.85 22.77
CA ALA A 1 -79.42 31.38 22.72
C ALA A 1 -80.63 30.87 21.92
N MET A 2 -80.47 30.67 20.61
CA MET A 2 -81.46 29.97 19.79
C MET A 2 -81.05 28.50 19.72
N ILE A 3 -81.64 27.69 20.60
CA ILE A 3 -81.40 26.24 20.65
C ILE A 3 -82.42 25.62 19.70
N TYR A 4 -82.00 25.32 18.47
CA TYR A 4 -82.80 24.51 17.56
C TYR A 4 -82.97 23.11 18.19
N PRO A 5 -84.20 22.66 18.55
CA PRO A 5 -84.41 21.43 19.32
C PRO A 5 -84.16 20.14 18.52
N VAL A 6 -83.83 20.26 17.23
CA VAL A 6 -83.73 19.14 16.30
C VAL A 6 -82.35 18.45 16.36
N THR A 7 -81.33 19.10 16.91
CA THR A 7 -79.95 18.55 16.97
C THR A 7 -79.73 17.58 18.14
N ARG A 8 -80.62 17.55 19.15
CA ARG A 8 -80.49 16.68 20.32
C ARG A 8 -80.73 15.19 20.01
N ARG A 9 -81.47 14.86 18.95
CA ARG A 9 -81.72 13.47 18.51
C ARG A 9 -80.53 12.81 17.77
N PHE A 10 -79.53 13.59 17.35
CA PHE A 10 -78.32 13.08 16.72
C PHE A 10 -77.08 13.07 17.63
N ALA A 11 -77.22 13.47 18.91
CA ALA A 11 -76.11 13.50 19.85
C ALA A 11 -75.61 12.11 20.26
N ASN A 12 -76.46 11.07 20.12
CA ASN A 12 -76.19 9.69 20.54
C ASN A 12 -76.16 8.67 19.39
N THR A 13 -76.10 9.11 18.13
CA THR A 13 -75.84 8.19 17.03
C THR A 13 -74.37 7.76 17.12
N MET A 14 -74.10 6.48 17.32
CA MET A 14 -72.73 5.94 17.29
C MET A 14 -72.04 6.50 16.06
N ARG A 15 -70.95 7.26 16.26
CA ARG A 15 -70.19 7.84 15.16
C ARG A 15 -69.84 6.69 14.23
N SER A 16 -70.47 6.66 13.05
CA SER A 16 -70.17 5.64 12.06
C SER A 16 -68.66 5.67 11.85
N ILE A 17 -68.04 4.49 11.83
CA ILE A 17 -66.58 4.32 11.67
C ILE A 17 -66.05 5.18 10.50
N ARG A 18 -66.88 5.38 9.47
CA ARG A 18 -66.63 6.27 8.33
C ARG A 18 -66.41 7.75 8.70
N VAL A 19 -67.16 8.31 9.66
CA VAL A 19 -67.04 9.73 10.08
C VAL A 19 -65.77 9.97 10.88
N ILE A 20 -65.38 8.99 11.72
CA ILE A 20 -64.10 9.06 12.46
C ILE A 20 -62.93 8.96 11.49
N LEU A 21 -63.01 8.04 10.53
CA LEU A 21 -61.97 7.86 9.53
C LEU A 21 -61.85 9.04 8.56
N TRP A 22 -62.96 9.69 8.19
CA TRP A 22 -62.94 10.90 7.37
C TRP A 22 -62.23 12.07 8.06
N ARG A 23 -62.41 12.21 9.39
CA ARG A 23 -61.69 13.19 10.20
C ARG A 23 -60.20 12.87 10.38
N ALA A 24 -59.81 11.60 10.30
CA ALA A 24 -58.42 11.16 10.45
C ALA A 24 -57.59 11.36 9.16
N LEU A 25 -58.23 11.38 7.99
CA LEU A 25 -57.61 11.51 6.68
C LEU A 25 -56.64 12.69 6.51
N PRO A 26 -56.97 13.95 6.89
CA PRO A 26 -56.03 15.08 6.76
C PRO A 26 -54.78 14.92 7.62
N TYR A 27 -54.88 14.23 8.78
CA TYR A 27 -53.73 13.96 9.65
C TYR A 27 -52.80 12.92 9.02
N ILE A 28 -53.34 11.89 8.35
CA ILE A 28 -52.55 10.88 7.64
C ILE A 28 -51.79 11.53 6.48
N TRP A 29 -52.43 12.41 5.71
CA TRP A 29 -51.78 13.20 4.66
C TRP A 29 -50.66 14.09 5.22
N ALA A 30 -50.91 14.79 6.32
CA ALA A 30 -49.91 15.65 6.96
C ALA A 30 -48.68 14.86 7.45
N VAL A 31 -48.88 13.69 8.06
CA VAL A 31 -47.79 12.82 8.54
C VAL A 31 -47.01 12.21 7.38
N GLY A 32 -47.70 11.74 6.34
CA GLY A 32 -47.06 11.21 5.13
C GLY A 32 -46.20 12.25 4.42
N LEU A 33 -46.73 13.47 4.24
CA LEU A 33 -45.99 14.59 3.66
C LEU A 33 -44.81 15.02 4.54
N GLY A 34 -44.99 15.06 5.86
CA GLY A 34 -43.92 15.36 6.82
C GLY A 34 -42.76 14.38 6.73
N LEU A 35 -43.03 13.07 6.59
CA LEU A 35 -41.99 12.06 6.40
C LEU A 35 -41.26 12.20 5.06
N LEU A 36 -41.96 12.58 3.98
CA LEU A 36 -41.33 12.85 2.69
C LEU A 36 -40.42 14.10 2.73
N ILE A 37 -40.82 15.14 3.47
CA ILE A 37 -39.97 16.32 3.72
C ILE A 37 -38.70 15.93 4.48
N VAL A 38 -38.83 15.10 5.53
CA VAL A 38 -37.67 14.56 6.26
C VAL A 38 -36.79 13.71 5.35
N ALA A 39 -37.36 12.89 4.47
CA ALA A 39 -36.60 12.12 3.49
C ALA A 39 -35.83 13.03 2.51
N ALA A 40 -36.46 14.11 2.04
CA ALA A 40 -35.85 15.10 1.15
C ALA A 40 -34.69 15.86 1.82
N ALA A 41 -34.77 16.09 3.13
CA ALA A 41 -33.68 16.65 3.92
C ALA A 41 -32.47 15.71 4.05
N ARG A 42 -32.58 14.46 3.58
CA ARG A 42 -31.53 13.42 3.60
C ARG A 42 -30.84 13.31 4.97
N PRO A 43 -31.54 12.86 6.02
CA PRO A 43 -30.95 12.66 7.33
C PRO A 43 -29.74 11.73 7.22
N ARG A 44 -28.64 12.14 7.84
CA ARG A 44 -27.38 11.40 7.84
C ARG A 44 -27.07 11.00 9.28
N ALA A 45 -26.71 9.74 9.51
CA ALA A 45 -26.20 9.30 10.81
C ALA A 45 -24.96 8.43 10.65
N GLY A 46 -24.08 8.51 11.65
CA GLY A 46 -22.79 7.83 11.66
C GLY A 46 -21.77 8.43 10.68
N PHE A 47 -20.50 8.15 10.95
CA PHE A 47 -19.41 8.42 10.02
C PHE A 47 -18.66 7.12 9.78
N THR A 48 -18.49 6.74 8.51
CA THR A 48 -17.50 5.73 8.14
C THR A 48 -16.24 6.47 7.71
N VAL A 49 -15.13 6.24 8.42
CA VAL A 49 -13.82 6.74 8.02
C VAL A 49 -13.27 5.79 6.96
N GLU A 50 -13.42 6.14 5.70
CA GLU A 50 -12.82 5.38 4.60
C GLU A 50 -11.37 5.88 4.44
N LYS A 51 -10.40 5.04 4.85
CA LYS A 51 -8.97 5.30 4.64
C LYS A 51 -8.61 4.88 3.22
N LYS A 52 -8.42 5.84 2.31
CA LYS A 52 -7.92 5.54 0.96
C LYS A 52 -6.39 5.63 0.94
N TYR A 53 -5.69 4.49 0.99
CA TYR A 53 -4.24 4.42 0.80
C TYR A 53 -3.91 4.85 -0.63
N THR A 54 -3.60 6.13 -0.85
CA THR A 54 -3.65 6.69 -2.22
C THR A 54 -2.32 6.64 -2.96
N LYS A 55 -1.19 6.34 -2.32
CA LYS A 55 0.11 6.27 -3.02
C LYS A 55 1.02 5.26 -2.33
N GLY A 56 1.23 4.11 -2.96
CA GLY A 56 2.40 3.28 -2.68
C GLY A 56 3.68 4.03 -3.07
N ILE A 57 4.79 3.61 -2.49
CA ILE A 57 6.11 4.08 -2.90
C ILE A 57 6.64 3.22 -4.04
N ASP A 58 7.52 3.79 -4.84
CA ASP A 58 8.24 3.04 -5.87
C ASP A 58 9.63 2.69 -5.37
N ILE A 59 9.95 1.40 -5.38
CA ILE A 59 11.17 0.87 -4.83
C ILE A 59 11.89 0.07 -5.92
N VAL A 60 13.19 0.26 -6.06
CA VAL A 60 14.03 -0.66 -6.82
C VAL A 60 15.03 -1.29 -5.85
N ILE A 61 15.03 -2.62 -5.78
CA ILE A 61 16.04 -3.38 -5.06
C ILE A 61 17.18 -3.61 -6.05
N ALA A 62 18.37 -3.07 -5.76
CA ALA A 62 19.60 -3.34 -6.48
C ALA A 62 20.39 -4.39 -5.67
N LEU A 63 20.44 -5.62 -6.17
CA LEU A 63 21.04 -6.77 -5.49
C LEU A 63 22.38 -7.14 -6.15
N ASP A 64 23.43 -7.13 -5.34
CA ASP A 64 24.75 -7.63 -5.74
C ASP A 64 24.71 -9.16 -5.86
N ILE A 65 25.22 -9.67 -6.97
CA ILE A 65 25.34 -11.11 -7.28
C ILE A 65 26.79 -11.50 -7.62
N SER A 66 27.76 -10.67 -7.22
CA SER A 66 29.19 -10.96 -7.28
C SER A 66 29.56 -12.25 -6.54
N SER A 67 30.76 -12.77 -6.82
CA SER A 67 31.25 -13.97 -6.15
C SER A 67 31.29 -13.83 -4.63
N SER A 68 31.65 -12.65 -4.08
CA SER A 68 31.72 -12.40 -2.63
C SER A 68 30.40 -12.65 -1.90
N MET A 69 29.26 -12.49 -2.59
CA MET A 69 27.92 -12.75 -2.04
C MET A 69 27.63 -14.24 -1.83
N TYR A 70 28.52 -15.13 -2.27
CA TYR A 70 28.45 -16.57 -2.02
C TYR A 70 29.05 -17.01 -0.67
N ALA A 71 29.60 -16.06 0.12
CA ALA A 71 30.11 -16.32 1.47
C ALA A 71 29.05 -16.88 2.44
N VAL A 72 29.48 -17.77 3.35
CA VAL A 72 28.61 -18.49 4.31
C VAL A 72 28.69 -17.86 5.71
N ASP A 73 28.66 -16.54 5.78
CA ASP A 73 28.72 -15.80 7.06
C ASP A 73 27.34 -15.44 7.65
N PHE A 74 26.28 -15.66 6.87
CA PHE A 74 24.88 -15.41 7.25
C PHE A 74 24.08 -16.72 7.34
N GLN A 75 23.86 -17.20 8.56
CA GLN A 75 22.98 -18.36 8.77
C GLN A 75 21.52 -18.03 8.41
N PRO A 76 20.74 -18.99 7.86
CA PRO A 76 21.04 -20.42 7.71
C PRO A 76 21.72 -20.83 6.37
N LYS A 77 22.04 -19.87 5.47
CA LYS A 77 22.56 -20.17 4.13
C LYS A 77 23.79 -19.32 3.80
N ASN A 78 24.02 -18.98 2.54
CA ASN A 78 25.00 -17.99 2.12
C ASN A 78 24.36 -16.58 2.08
N ARG A 79 25.21 -15.57 1.95
CA ARG A 79 24.83 -14.15 2.00
C ARG A 79 23.76 -13.79 0.96
N ILE A 80 23.91 -14.24 -0.28
CA ILE A 80 22.92 -14.01 -1.36
C ILE A 80 21.56 -14.66 -1.08
N GLU A 81 21.52 -15.90 -0.59
CA GLU A 81 20.25 -16.56 -0.31
C GLU A 81 19.52 -15.90 0.87
N VAL A 82 20.26 -15.44 1.88
CA VAL A 82 19.68 -14.66 2.98
C VAL A 82 19.21 -13.29 2.50
N ALA A 83 19.95 -12.63 1.61
CA ALA A 83 19.52 -11.38 0.98
C ALA A 83 18.22 -11.56 0.20
N LYS A 84 18.12 -12.61 -0.63
CA LYS A 84 16.90 -12.99 -1.34
C LYS A 84 15.75 -13.26 -0.37
N LEU A 85 15.98 -14.03 0.69
CA LEU A 85 14.95 -14.35 1.67
C LEU A 85 14.38 -13.10 2.35
N GLU A 86 15.23 -12.18 2.80
CA GLU A 86 14.77 -10.95 3.43
C GLU A 86 14.15 -9.97 2.42
N ALA A 87 14.66 -9.92 1.18
CA ALA A 87 14.01 -9.18 0.10
C ALA A 87 12.60 -9.71 -0.19
N LYS A 88 12.39 -11.03 -0.18
CA LYS A 88 11.03 -11.63 -0.32
C LYS A 88 10.11 -11.22 0.82
N ASN A 89 10.60 -11.26 2.06
CA ASN A 89 9.82 -10.82 3.22
C ASN A 89 9.45 -9.34 3.13
N PHE A 90 10.40 -8.52 2.69
CA PHE A 90 10.19 -7.10 2.44
C PHE A 90 9.14 -6.85 1.35
N ILE A 91 9.21 -7.55 0.22
CA ILE A 91 8.23 -7.45 -0.88
C ILE A 91 6.83 -7.83 -0.37
N LYS A 92 6.70 -8.99 0.28
CA LYS A 92 5.41 -9.47 0.82
C LYS A 92 4.79 -8.53 1.86
N GLY A 93 5.61 -7.80 2.61
CA GLY A 93 5.16 -6.82 3.59
C GLY A 93 4.58 -5.52 3.00
N ARG A 94 4.59 -5.36 1.67
CA ARG A 94 4.29 -4.08 0.99
C ARG A 94 3.26 -4.21 -0.14
N PRO A 95 2.04 -4.71 0.12
CA PRO A 95 1.07 -5.07 -0.93
C PRO A 95 0.64 -3.93 -1.87
N ASN A 96 0.85 -2.67 -1.48
CA ASN A 96 0.45 -1.50 -2.26
C ASN A 96 1.62 -0.78 -2.96
N ASP A 97 2.86 -1.22 -2.75
CA ASP A 97 4.06 -0.58 -3.30
C ASP A 97 4.45 -1.25 -4.62
N ARG A 98 4.96 -0.44 -5.57
CA ARG A 98 5.54 -0.96 -6.81
C ARG A 98 7.01 -1.23 -6.59
N ILE A 99 7.43 -2.46 -6.85
CA ILE A 99 8.80 -2.88 -6.59
C ILE A 99 9.40 -3.41 -7.90
N GLY A 100 10.62 -2.99 -8.19
CA GLY A 100 11.45 -3.51 -9.27
C GLY A 100 12.72 -4.16 -8.73
N LEU A 101 13.38 -4.95 -9.57
CA LEU A 101 14.61 -5.66 -9.24
C LEU A 101 15.69 -5.36 -10.29
N VAL A 102 16.85 -4.94 -9.84
CA VAL A 102 18.08 -4.83 -10.60
C VAL A 102 19.08 -5.78 -9.95
N VAL A 103 19.77 -6.58 -10.76
CA VAL A 103 20.87 -7.42 -10.30
C VAL A 103 22.16 -6.90 -10.90
N PHE A 104 23.27 -7.00 -10.18
CA PHE A 104 24.55 -6.53 -10.70
C PHE A 104 25.72 -7.35 -10.17
N ALA A 105 26.73 -7.48 -11.02
CA ALA A 105 28.09 -7.90 -10.68
C ALA A 105 29.04 -6.99 -11.45
N SER A 106 29.81 -7.49 -12.42
CA SER A 106 30.62 -6.64 -13.31
C SER A 106 29.82 -5.65 -14.16
N LYS A 107 28.54 -5.97 -14.40
CA LYS A 107 27.55 -5.15 -15.11
C LYS A 107 26.23 -5.21 -14.37
N ALA A 108 25.36 -4.24 -14.62
CA ALA A 108 24.03 -4.18 -14.03
C ALA A 108 22.94 -4.48 -15.06
N PHE A 109 21.96 -5.30 -14.68
CA PHE A 109 20.82 -5.64 -15.53
C PHE A 109 19.49 -5.49 -14.77
N PRO A 110 18.46 -4.93 -15.43
CA PRO A 110 17.12 -4.89 -14.87
C PRO A 110 16.47 -6.27 -14.96
N GLN A 111 16.33 -6.96 -13.83
CA GLN A 111 15.72 -8.29 -13.75
C GLN A 111 14.19 -8.21 -13.76
N CYS A 112 13.62 -7.19 -13.13
CA CYS A 112 12.18 -6.96 -13.09
C CYS A 112 11.86 -5.46 -13.18
N PRO A 113 10.97 -5.03 -14.09
CA PRO A 113 10.47 -3.66 -14.10
C PRO A 113 9.66 -3.37 -12.82
N LEU A 114 9.37 -2.09 -12.56
CA LEU A 114 8.48 -1.70 -11.47
C LEU A 114 7.10 -2.34 -11.67
N THR A 115 6.69 -3.17 -10.71
CA THR A 115 5.40 -3.87 -10.75
C THR A 115 4.73 -3.91 -9.39
N ILE A 116 3.39 -3.95 -9.39
CA ILE A 116 2.59 -4.28 -8.21
C ILE A 116 2.36 -5.80 -8.09
N ASP A 117 2.60 -6.54 -9.18
CA ASP A 117 2.53 -8.00 -9.17
C ASP A 117 3.76 -8.57 -8.47
N HIS A 118 3.63 -8.75 -7.17
CA HIS A 118 4.70 -9.31 -6.35
C HIS A 118 4.92 -10.79 -6.62
N ASN A 119 3.95 -11.53 -7.17
CA ASN A 119 4.15 -12.96 -7.46
C ASN A 119 5.20 -13.12 -8.56
N ILE A 120 5.09 -12.34 -9.65
CA ILE A 120 6.08 -12.33 -10.73
C ILE A 120 7.44 -11.87 -10.21
N LEU A 121 7.47 -10.80 -9.41
CA LEU A 121 8.71 -10.30 -8.83
C LEU A 121 9.41 -11.35 -7.94
N LEU A 122 8.65 -12.07 -7.11
CA LEU A 122 9.17 -13.13 -6.24
C LEU A 122 9.73 -14.30 -7.06
N GLN A 123 9.05 -14.70 -8.14
CA GLN A 123 9.54 -15.73 -9.05
C GLN A 123 10.83 -15.31 -9.77
N LEU A 124 10.91 -14.06 -10.22
CA LEU A 124 12.11 -13.53 -10.89
C LEU A 124 13.28 -13.41 -9.91
N LEU A 125 13.01 -13.00 -8.67
CA LEU A 125 14.01 -12.98 -7.61
C LEU A 125 14.53 -14.39 -7.31
N ASP A 126 13.67 -15.40 -7.33
CA ASP A 126 14.06 -16.80 -7.09
C ASP A 126 15.06 -17.33 -8.11
N LYS A 127 14.90 -16.94 -9.38
CA LYS A 127 15.78 -17.33 -10.48
C LYS A 127 17.16 -16.68 -10.46
N VAL A 128 17.40 -15.70 -9.60
CA VAL A 128 18.70 -15.03 -9.52
C VAL A 128 19.73 -15.96 -8.86
N SER A 129 20.82 -16.24 -9.56
CA SER A 129 21.96 -17.02 -9.07
C SER A 129 23.28 -16.25 -9.21
N VAL A 130 24.25 -16.59 -8.33
CA VAL A 130 25.63 -16.11 -8.48
C VAL A 130 26.27 -16.84 -9.66
N GLY A 131 27.01 -16.11 -10.49
CA GLY A 131 27.69 -16.65 -11.68
C GLY A 131 26.92 -16.48 -12.99
N ASP A 132 25.72 -15.90 -12.96
CA ASP A 132 24.97 -15.53 -14.18
C ASP A 132 25.66 -14.39 -14.96
N ILE A 133 26.53 -13.64 -14.29
CA ILE A 133 27.26 -12.47 -14.82
C ILE A 133 28.75 -12.65 -14.50
N GLU A 134 29.62 -12.11 -15.36
CA GLU A 134 31.05 -11.96 -15.11
C GLU A 134 31.31 -11.32 -13.73
N ASP A 135 32.34 -11.81 -13.04
CA ASP A 135 32.63 -11.38 -11.68
C ASP A 135 33.14 -9.93 -11.61
N GLY A 136 32.86 -9.27 -10.49
CA GLY A 136 33.09 -7.84 -10.29
C GLY A 136 31.89 -7.18 -9.62
N THR A 137 32.02 -5.89 -9.31
CA THR A 137 31.01 -5.10 -8.62
C THR A 137 30.95 -3.69 -9.22
N ALA A 138 29.96 -3.46 -10.09
CA ALA A 138 29.67 -2.20 -10.77
C ALA A 138 28.50 -1.47 -10.09
N ILE A 139 28.80 -0.84 -8.94
CA ILE A 139 27.80 -0.15 -8.11
C ILE A 139 27.21 1.05 -8.83
N GLY A 140 28.03 1.85 -9.51
CA GLY A 140 27.55 3.04 -10.23
C GLY A 140 26.59 2.70 -11.36
N ASP A 141 26.92 1.67 -12.15
CA ASP A 141 26.06 1.17 -13.22
C ASP A 141 24.73 0.62 -12.67
N ALA A 142 24.77 -0.04 -11.50
CA ALA A 142 23.58 -0.53 -10.80
C ALA A 142 22.66 0.62 -10.36
N ILE A 143 23.24 1.67 -9.77
CA ILE A 143 22.49 2.86 -9.34
C ILE A 143 21.84 3.54 -10.55
N ILE A 144 22.56 3.73 -11.65
CA ILE A 144 22.01 4.36 -12.86
C ILE A 144 20.92 3.50 -13.49
N THR A 145 21.14 2.18 -13.56
CA THR A 145 20.13 1.24 -14.08
C THR A 145 18.85 1.29 -13.25
N ALA A 146 18.98 1.30 -11.92
CA ALA A 146 17.87 1.41 -11.00
C ALA A 146 17.16 2.78 -11.09
N ALA A 147 17.93 3.87 -11.14
CA ALA A 147 17.40 5.22 -11.30
C ALA A 147 16.64 5.37 -12.61
N GLY A 148 17.13 4.76 -13.69
CA GLY A 148 16.47 4.70 -14.99
C GLY A 148 15.08 4.05 -14.94
N ARG A 149 14.84 3.10 -14.03
CA ARG A 149 13.52 2.50 -13.80
C ARG A 149 12.58 3.43 -13.05
N LEU A 150 13.11 4.24 -12.14
CA LEU A 150 12.35 5.19 -11.31
C LEU A 150 12.13 6.55 -11.99
N LYS A 151 12.89 6.91 -13.02
CA LYS A 151 12.92 8.27 -13.61
C LYS A 151 11.52 8.77 -14.04
N ASN A 152 10.72 7.89 -14.65
CA ASN A 152 9.39 8.20 -15.18
C ASN A 152 8.27 7.96 -14.16
N SER A 153 8.60 7.60 -12.92
CA SER A 153 7.60 7.34 -11.90
C SER A 153 6.93 8.61 -11.40
N LYS A 154 5.60 8.58 -11.29
CA LYS A 154 4.76 9.62 -10.70
C LYS A 154 4.57 9.44 -9.18
N ALA A 155 5.26 8.48 -8.57
CA ALA A 155 5.21 8.24 -7.13
C ALA A 155 5.82 9.42 -6.36
N LYS A 156 5.25 9.73 -5.18
CA LYS A 156 5.75 10.82 -4.32
C LYS A 156 7.10 10.47 -3.67
N SER A 157 7.33 9.18 -3.40
CA SER A 157 8.62 8.70 -2.92
C SER A 157 9.16 7.65 -3.87
N LYS A 158 10.45 7.77 -4.17
CA LYS A 158 11.22 6.91 -5.06
C LYS A 158 12.49 6.52 -4.35
N VAL A 159 12.72 5.21 -4.24
CA VAL A 159 13.78 4.67 -3.39
C VAL A 159 14.53 3.57 -4.11
N ILE A 160 15.85 3.61 -4.03
CA ILE A 160 16.74 2.50 -4.37
C ILE A 160 17.25 1.91 -3.07
N ILE A 161 17.14 0.59 -2.94
CA ILE A 161 17.77 -0.17 -1.85
C ILE A 161 18.92 -0.95 -2.49
N LEU A 162 20.14 -0.51 -2.25
CA LEU A 162 21.36 -1.14 -2.73
C LEU A 162 21.86 -2.13 -1.67
N LEU A 163 21.89 -3.41 -2.01
CA LEU A 163 22.49 -4.46 -1.17
C LEU A 163 23.79 -4.92 -1.83
N THR A 164 24.90 -4.75 -1.13
CA THR A 164 26.24 -5.17 -1.60
C THR A 164 27.13 -5.47 -0.41
N ASP A 165 28.16 -6.27 -0.65
CA ASP A 165 29.23 -6.55 0.28
C ASP A 165 30.58 -6.01 -0.18
N GLY A 166 30.66 -5.49 -1.41
CA GLY A 166 31.92 -5.29 -2.11
C GLY A 166 32.30 -3.83 -2.31
N ARG A 167 33.52 -3.67 -2.82
CA ARG A 167 34.03 -2.40 -3.34
C ARG A 167 33.66 -2.28 -4.81
N ASN A 168 33.31 -1.09 -5.24
CA ASN A 168 33.20 -0.82 -6.67
C ASN A 168 34.58 -1.02 -7.32
N ASN A 169 34.74 -2.07 -8.11
CA ASN A 169 36.01 -2.44 -8.74
C ASN A 169 35.95 -2.43 -10.27
N THR A 170 34.74 -2.24 -10.82
CA THR A 170 34.47 -2.20 -12.25
C THR A 170 33.25 -1.31 -12.50
N GLY A 171 32.77 -1.29 -13.75
CA GLY A 171 31.72 -0.41 -14.21
C GLY A 171 32.27 0.87 -14.84
N LYS A 172 31.41 1.53 -15.63
CA LYS A 172 31.80 2.72 -16.38
C LYS A 172 31.54 4.01 -15.60
N ILE A 173 30.69 3.93 -14.59
CA ILE A 173 30.16 5.09 -13.88
C ILE A 173 30.65 5.06 -12.43
N ASP A 174 31.18 6.19 -11.99
CA ASP A 174 31.56 6.39 -10.60
C ASP A 174 30.32 6.33 -9.67
N PRO A 175 30.34 5.55 -8.56
CA PRO A 175 29.18 5.38 -7.68
C PRO A 175 28.67 6.67 -7.03
N ILE A 176 29.56 7.61 -6.69
CA ILE A 176 29.17 8.88 -6.04
C ILE A 176 28.47 9.76 -7.06
N THR A 177 29.01 9.85 -8.28
CA THR A 177 28.41 10.56 -9.41
C THR A 177 27.03 9.99 -9.74
N ALA A 178 26.90 8.65 -9.77
CA ALA A 178 25.62 7.98 -9.97
C ALA A 178 24.59 8.31 -8.86
N ALA A 179 25.05 8.36 -7.61
CA ALA A 179 24.22 8.71 -6.47
C ALA A 179 23.70 10.16 -6.55
N GLN A 180 24.57 11.10 -6.93
CA GLN A 180 24.19 12.50 -7.14
C GLN A 180 23.17 12.66 -8.27
N ALA A 181 23.35 11.92 -9.37
CA ALA A 181 22.38 11.90 -10.47
C ALA A 181 21.01 11.36 -10.04
N ALA A 182 20.98 10.30 -9.22
CA ALA A 182 19.74 9.80 -8.63
C ALA A 182 19.09 10.82 -7.68
N ALA A 183 19.90 11.51 -6.88
CA ALA A 183 19.45 12.55 -5.96
C ALA A 183 18.76 13.72 -6.70
N ALA A 184 19.34 14.15 -7.83
CA ALA A 184 18.78 15.19 -8.69
C ALA A 184 17.40 14.82 -9.24
N LEU A 185 17.11 13.52 -9.41
CA LEU A 185 15.79 13.00 -9.79
C LEU A 185 14.83 12.84 -8.61
N GLY A 186 15.22 13.25 -7.40
CA GLY A 186 14.46 13.05 -6.17
C GLY A 186 14.36 11.58 -5.76
N ILE A 187 15.34 10.76 -6.16
CA ILE A 187 15.43 9.34 -5.79
C ILE A 187 16.39 9.23 -4.62
N LYS A 188 15.95 8.55 -3.56
CA LYS A 188 16.82 8.26 -2.41
C LYS A 188 17.54 6.94 -2.57
N ILE A 189 18.74 6.82 -2.01
CA ILE A 189 19.49 5.55 -2.00
C ILE A 189 19.77 5.10 -0.56
N TYR A 190 19.20 3.98 -0.16
CA TYR A 190 19.59 3.27 1.06
C TYR A 190 20.59 2.18 0.69
N THR A 191 21.77 2.24 1.30
CA THR A 191 22.83 1.25 1.06
C THR A 191 22.92 0.30 2.24
N ILE A 192 22.94 -1.00 1.98
CA ILE A 192 23.05 -2.05 2.98
C ILE A 192 24.34 -2.83 2.70
N GLY A 193 25.34 -2.60 3.54
CA GLY A 193 26.59 -3.37 3.53
C GLY A 193 26.36 -4.72 4.22
N MET A 194 26.47 -5.83 3.48
CA MET A 194 26.29 -7.17 4.01
C MET A 194 27.63 -7.84 4.31
N GLY A 195 27.86 -8.23 5.57
CA GLY A 195 29.00 -9.07 5.92
C GLY A 195 29.51 -8.87 7.33
N LYS A 196 30.12 -9.91 7.90
CA LYS A 196 30.88 -9.80 9.16
C LYS A 196 32.25 -9.17 8.91
N ARG A 197 32.88 -8.64 9.97
CA ARG A 197 34.28 -8.16 9.90
C ARG A 197 35.22 -9.35 10.06
N GLY A 198 36.35 -9.31 9.36
CA GLY A 198 37.39 -10.35 9.41
C GLY A 198 37.12 -11.51 8.45
N LYS A 199 37.87 -12.61 8.65
CA LYS A 199 37.81 -13.78 7.78
C LYS A 199 36.46 -14.47 7.87
N VAL A 200 35.86 -14.74 6.72
CA VAL A 200 34.60 -15.46 6.59
C VAL A 200 34.80 -16.74 5.79
N LEU A 201 33.97 -17.75 6.04
CA LEU A 201 34.01 -19.01 5.30
C LEU A 201 33.46 -18.79 3.90
N TYR A 202 34.29 -19.08 2.90
CA TYR A 202 33.95 -18.99 1.50
C TYR A 202 34.09 -20.36 0.82
N PRO A 203 33.08 -20.81 0.05
CA PRO A 203 33.13 -22.09 -0.65
C PRO A 203 33.97 -21.97 -1.93
N VAL A 204 35.13 -22.61 -1.95
CA VAL A 204 36.04 -22.69 -3.09
C VAL A 204 35.96 -24.09 -3.70
N LYS A 205 35.97 -24.20 -5.03
CA LYS A 205 36.13 -25.49 -5.70
C LYS A 205 37.61 -25.83 -5.79
N ASP A 206 37.98 -27.01 -5.31
CA ASP A 206 39.31 -27.59 -5.45
C ASP A 206 39.58 -28.04 -6.90
N VAL A 207 40.83 -28.33 -7.26
CA VAL A 207 41.24 -28.87 -8.58
C VAL A 207 40.51 -30.17 -8.94
N PHE A 208 40.03 -30.90 -7.94
CA PHE A 208 39.21 -32.11 -8.10
C PHE A 208 37.70 -31.84 -8.12
N GLY A 209 37.26 -30.59 -8.23
CA GLY A 209 35.85 -30.18 -8.27
C GLY A 209 35.10 -30.26 -6.94
N ARG A 210 35.78 -30.59 -5.83
CA ARG A 210 35.18 -30.68 -4.50
C ARG A 210 35.06 -29.29 -3.86
N THR A 211 33.90 -28.97 -3.30
CA THR A 211 33.71 -27.71 -2.56
C THR A 211 34.36 -27.79 -1.18
N ARG A 212 35.29 -26.88 -0.88
CA ARG A 212 35.91 -26.72 0.44
C ARG A 212 35.62 -25.32 0.97
N LEU A 213 35.33 -25.21 2.26
CA LEU A 213 35.19 -23.91 2.92
C LEU A 213 36.56 -23.43 3.35
N MET A 214 36.98 -22.27 2.85
CA MET A 214 38.23 -21.63 3.21
C MET A 214 37.97 -20.28 3.87
N PRO A 215 38.69 -19.92 4.95
CA PRO A 215 38.59 -18.61 5.56
C PRO A 215 39.24 -17.56 4.65
N MET A 216 38.43 -16.70 4.05
CA MET A 216 38.87 -15.62 3.15
C MET A 216 38.51 -14.26 3.77
N ASP A 217 39.38 -13.28 3.58
CA ASP A 217 39.08 -11.91 3.98
C ASP A 217 38.35 -11.20 2.84
N ILE A 218 37.10 -10.80 3.10
CA ILE A 218 36.23 -10.15 2.12
C ILE A 218 35.94 -8.74 2.66
N PRO A 219 36.75 -7.73 2.26
CA PRO A 219 36.65 -6.39 2.80
C PRO A 219 35.39 -5.69 2.29
N ILE A 220 34.79 -4.87 3.16
CA ILE A 220 33.60 -4.08 2.86
C ILE A 220 33.96 -2.62 3.02
N ASP A 221 33.75 -1.83 1.98
CA ASP A 221 34.04 -0.40 1.98
C ASP A 221 32.83 0.37 2.51
N GLU A 222 32.72 0.41 3.84
CA GLU A 222 31.63 1.11 4.52
C GLU A 222 31.64 2.61 4.20
N ASP A 223 32.81 3.20 3.98
CA ASP A 223 32.96 4.63 3.75
C ASP A 223 32.40 5.03 2.38
N ALA A 224 32.72 4.27 1.33
CA ALA A 224 32.11 4.45 0.02
C ALA A 224 30.58 4.31 0.07
N LEU A 225 30.05 3.29 0.76
CA LEU A 225 28.61 3.08 0.89
C LEU A 225 27.92 4.22 1.67
N ARG A 226 28.57 4.74 2.73
CA ARG A 226 28.08 5.91 3.46
C ARG A 226 28.05 7.16 2.60
N GLN A 227 29.07 7.39 1.78
CA GLN A 227 29.11 8.52 0.85
C GLN A 227 28.01 8.43 -0.20
N ILE A 228 27.78 7.25 -0.78
CA ILE A 228 26.69 7.00 -1.74
C ILE A 228 25.33 7.32 -1.10
N ALA A 229 25.04 6.77 0.08
CA ALA A 229 23.78 7.01 0.76
C ALA A 229 23.56 8.49 1.10
N SER A 230 24.61 9.16 1.60
CA SER A 230 24.57 10.58 1.99
C SER A 230 24.37 11.49 0.77
N SER A 231 25.03 11.18 -0.35
CA SER A 231 24.90 11.94 -1.61
C SER A 231 23.50 11.88 -2.20
N ALA A 232 22.72 10.86 -1.85
CA ALA A 232 21.35 10.66 -2.33
C ALA A 232 20.28 10.76 -1.22
N ASN A 233 20.52 11.54 -0.16
CA ASN A 233 19.53 11.77 0.92
C ASN A 233 18.93 10.48 1.52
N GLY A 234 19.73 9.42 1.57
CA GLY A 234 19.40 8.14 2.19
C GLY A 234 20.24 7.87 3.42
N LYS A 235 20.34 6.60 3.80
CA LYS A 235 21.05 6.16 5.00
C LYS A 235 21.81 4.86 4.73
N TYR A 236 23.00 4.77 5.30
CA TYR A 236 23.81 3.56 5.31
C TYR A 236 23.41 2.64 6.46
N PHE A 237 23.36 1.34 6.17
CA PHE A 237 23.12 0.29 7.14
C PHE A 237 24.14 -0.83 7.01
N ARG A 238 24.56 -1.36 8.16
CA ARG A 238 25.43 -2.55 8.23
C ARG A 238 24.64 -3.77 8.66
N ALA A 239 24.48 -4.74 7.77
CA ALA A 239 23.92 -6.05 8.08
C ALA A 239 25.06 -7.04 8.42
N THR A 240 25.01 -7.64 9.61
CA THR A 240 25.96 -8.66 10.08
C THR A 240 25.30 -10.02 10.35
N SER A 241 23.97 -10.05 10.34
CA SER A 241 23.14 -11.22 10.52
C SER A 241 21.80 -11.02 9.83
N ARG A 242 21.06 -12.12 9.63
CA ARG A 242 19.72 -12.10 9.06
C ARG A 242 18.76 -11.22 9.86
N GLU A 243 18.80 -11.31 11.19
CA GLU A 243 17.93 -10.56 12.09
C GLU A 243 18.21 -9.05 11.97
N LYS A 244 19.48 -8.68 11.82
CA LYS A 244 19.86 -7.28 11.62
C LYS A 244 19.39 -6.76 10.26
N LEU A 245 19.54 -7.57 9.20
CA LEU A 245 19.02 -7.23 7.88
C LEU A 245 17.49 -7.03 7.90
N HIS A 246 16.77 -7.91 8.59
CA HIS A 246 15.33 -7.79 8.80
C HIS A 246 14.95 -6.47 9.49
N LYS A 247 15.64 -6.11 10.58
CA LYS A 247 15.43 -4.84 11.30
C LYS A 247 15.71 -3.62 10.41
N ILE A 248 16.74 -3.68 9.57
CA ILE A 248 17.08 -2.60 8.62
C ILE A 248 15.92 -2.38 7.64
N TYR A 249 15.37 -3.46 7.06
CA TYR A 249 14.21 -3.36 6.19
C TYR A 249 12.99 -2.75 6.88
N GLN A 250 12.76 -3.08 8.15
CA GLN A 250 11.70 -2.45 8.95
C GLN A 250 11.97 -0.96 9.22
N GLU A 251 13.22 -0.56 9.43
CA GLU A 251 13.59 0.85 9.61
C GLU A 251 13.34 1.66 8.32
N ILE A 252 13.76 1.12 7.17
CA ILE A 252 13.48 1.71 5.85
C ILE A 252 11.97 1.87 5.64
N ASP A 253 11.18 0.86 6.03
CA ASP A 253 9.72 0.93 5.95
C ASP A 253 9.12 2.09 6.75
N LYS A 254 9.60 2.31 7.99
CA LYS A 254 9.13 3.42 8.83
C LYS A 254 9.48 4.79 8.24
N LEU A 255 10.71 4.92 7.71
CA LEU A 255 11.19 6.17 7.10
C LEU A 255 10.36 6.59 5.88
N GLU A 256 9.88 5.62 5.10
CA GLU A 256 9.10 5.89 3.89
C GLU A 256 7.59 5.95 4.13
N LYS A 257 7.04 5.15 5.05
CA LYS A 257 5.60 5.21 5.41
C LYS A 257 5.19 6.54 6.01
N THR A 258 6.05 7.17 6.82
CA THR A 258 5.76 8.46 7.48
C THR A 258 5.44 9.57 6.47
N LYS A 259 5.86 9.43 5.21
CA LYS A 259 5.62 10.42 4.14
C LYS A 259 4.27 10.26 3.43
N ILE A 260 3.52 9.19 3.70
CA ILE A 260 2.24 8.93 3.05
C ILE A 260 1.11 9.58 3.87
N ILE A 261 0.59 10.70 3.38
CA ILE A 261 -0.59 11.34 3.97
C ILE A 261 -1.81 10.45 3.71
N VAL A 262 -2.38 9.86 4.75
CA VAL A 262 -3.66 9.14 4.69
C VAL A 262 -4.77 10.16 4.54
N LYS A 263 -5.34 10.28 3.33
CA LYS A 263 -6.59 11.03 3.16
C LYS A 263 -7.71 10.21 3.79
N ARG A 264 -8.24 10.70 4.91
CA ARG A 264 -9.45 10.17 5.55
C ARG A 264 -10.65 10.83 4.90
N PHE A 265 -11.44 10.07 4.15
CA PHE A 265 -12.74 10.55 3.71
C PHE A 265 -13.79 10.12 4.73
N LYS A 266 -14.62 11.07 5.17
CA LYS A 266 -15.81 10.75 5.97
C LYS A 266 -16.95 10.48 5.00
N ARG A 267 -17.40 9.22 4.93
CA ARG A 267 -18.62 8.87 4.19
C ARG A 267 -19.77 8.80 5.19
N TYR A 268 -20.78 9.63 4.97
CA TYR A 268 -22.00 9.62 5.76
C TYR A 268 -22.92 8.51 5.25
N LYS A 269 -23.55 7.74 6.15
CA LYS A 269 -24.63 6.83 5.77
C LYS A 269 -25.91 7.66 5.67
N GLU A 270 -26.47 7.74 4.47
CA GLU A 270 -27.75 8.42 4.27
C GLU A 270 -28.87 7.50 4.78
N LEU A 271 -29.71 7.98 5.70
CA LEU A 271 -30.83 7.23 6.28
C LEU A 271 -32.15 7.56 5.59
N PHE A 272 -32.13 8.32 4.49
CA PHE A 272 -33.32 8.86 3.83
C PHE A 272 -34.32 7.78 3.40
N TYR A 273 -33.87 6.55 3.19
CA TYR A 273 -34.70 5.44 2.73
C TYR A 273 -35.77 5.02 3.75
N TYR A 274 -35.52 5.13 5.07
CA TYR A 274 -36.52 4.82 6.10
C TYR A 274 -37.73 5.77 6.08
N PRO A 275 -37.57 7.10 6.20
CA PRO A 275 -38.70 8.04 6.13
C PRO A 275 -39.32 8.07 4.72
N LEU A 276 -38.54 7.81 3.66
CA LEU A 276 -39.06 7.76 2.29
C LEU A 276 -40.09 6.63 2.11
N ILE A 277 -39.74 5.40 2.50
CA ILE A 277 -40.63 4.25 2.38
C ILE A 277 -41.86 4.43 3.28
N ALA A 278 -41.66 4.87 4.52
CA ALA A 278 -42.76 5.11 5.46
C ALA A 278 -43.73 6.20 4.94
N GLY A 279 -43.21 7.32 4.44
CA GLY A 279 -44.01 8.40 3.86
C GLY A 279 -44.76 7.96 2.60
N PHE A 280 -44.10 7.22 1.70
CA PHE A 280 -44.72 6.71 0.47
C PHE A 280 -45.88 5.75 0.74
N ILE A 281 -45.69 4.80 1.68
CA ILE A 281 -46.75 3.85 2.08
C ILE A 281 -47.95 4.60 2.68
N LEU A 282 -47.70 5.61 3.53
CA LEU A 282 -48.78 6.39 4.15
C LEU A 282 -49.59 7.20 3.15
N VAL A 283 -48.94 7.83 2.17
CA VAL A 283 -49.64 8.57 1.10
C VAL A 283 -50.45 7.62 0.23
N LEU A 284 -49.87 6.46 -0.14
CA LEU A 284 -50.58 5.47 -0.95
C LEU A 284 -51.78 4.88 -0.20
N ALA A 285 -51.64 4.60 1.08
CA ALA A 285 -52.74 4.17 1.94
C ALA A 285 -53.84 5.25 2.05
N ALA A 286 -53.46 6.53 2.15
CA ALA A 286 -54.43 7.63 2.19
C ALA A 286 -55.25 7.73 0.89
N ILE A 287 -54.61 7.61 -0.27
CA ILE A 287 -55.27 7.64 -1.59
C ILE A 287 -56.22 6.44 -1.75
N VAL A 288 -55.76 5.24 -1.41
CA VAL A 288 -56.59 4.02 -1.50
C VAL A 288 -57.78 4.10 -0.54
N PHE A 289 -57.57 4.63 0.66
CA PHE A 289 -58.62 4.81 1.65
C PHE A 289 -59.67 5.84 1.20
N GLU A 290 -59.22 6.94 0.62
CA GLU A 290 -60.08 7.93 -0.01
C GLU A 290 -60.93 7.29 -1.11
N TYR A 291 -60.32 6.54 -2.02
CA TYR A 291 -61.03 5.94 -3.16
C TYR A 291 -62.02 4.82 -2.75
N LEU A 292 -61.67 3.97 -1.78
CA LEU A 292 -62.48 2.80 -1.39
C LEU A 292 -63.58 3.13 -0.36
N VAL A 293 -63.29 4.00 0.61
CA VAL A 293 -64.18 4.22 1.76
C VAL A 293 -64.93 5.54 1.65
N VAL A 294 -64.30 6.55 1.08
CA VAL A 294 -64.84 7.90 0.89
C VAL A 294 -65.09 8.08 -0.60
N ARG A 295 -66.01 7.31 -1.18
CA ARG A 295 -66.50 7.60 -2.54
C ARG A 295 -67.01 9.04 -2.57
N GLN A 296 -66.16 9.98 -3.00
CA GLN A 296 -66.57 11.32 -3.38
C GLN A 296 -67.36 11.12 -4.66
N ILE A 297 -68.66 10.93 -4.52
CA ILE A 297 -69.58 11.13 -5.63
C ILE A 297 -69.51 12.64 -5.90
N PRO A 298 -69.23 13.06 -7.14
CA PRO A 298 -69.16 14.47 -7.51
C PRO A 298 -70.46 15.21 -7.18
#